data_AF-A0A7H8QHM6-F1
#
_entry.id   AF-A0A7H8QHM6-F1
#
_cell.length_a   1.000
_cell.length_b   1.000
_cell.length_c   1.000
_cell.angle_alpha   90.00
_cell.angle_beta   90.00
_cell.angle_gamma   90.00
#
_symmetry.space_group_name_H-M   'P 1'
#
loop_
_entity.id
_entity.type
_entity.pdbx_description
1 polymer ?
#
loop_
_entity_poly.entity_id
_entity_poly.type
_entity_poly.pdbx_seq_one_letter_code
_entity_poly.pdbx_strand_id
1 'polypeptide(L)'
;MGDFIGRRLGLIASTFPLYQSETAPKWIRGFIVGSYQLAITVGLLLSAVLNNATHNRNDTGSYRIPIAVQFAWALILIGGMLVLPETPRYMIKRDNQEAAAQSLTKLRRLPTDHPAIVEELAEIYANHEYEISLGSGGYLECFQGNLGKRLLTGCFLQGLQQLTGINFIFYYGTQFFKNSGFKNEFVISLITSCVNTGSTFPGLYAIDKWGRRPVLLWGAIGMTISQLIVAVVGTTTTSQNETGTIIVHNFAAQKAAIAFICIYIFFFAASWGPSAWVVTGENFPLKTRAKCLTITTATNWLLNWVLSFATPYLVNYGPGNANL
;
A
#
# COMPACT_ATOMS: atom_id res chain seq x y z
N MET A 1 0.00 23.23 3.52
CA MET A 1 -0.27 22.25 4.61
C MET A 1 -0.11 20.80 4.14
N GLY A 2 -0.35 20.46 2.86
CA GLY A 2 -0.15 19.11 2.31
C GLY A 2 1.28 18.59 2.29
N ASP A 3 2.28 19.44 2.00
CA ASP A 3 3.70 19.02 1.91
C ASP A 3 4.28 18.53 3.24
N PHE A 4 3.82 19.08 4.37
CA PHE A 4 4.29 18.69 5.71
C PHE A 4 3.70 17.34 6.15
N ILE A 5 2.45 17.07 5.75
CA ILE A 5 1.76 15.80 6.05
C ILE A 5 2.34 14.68 5.18
N GLY A 6 2.59 14.93 3.88
CA GLY A 6 3.19 13.96 2.96
C GLY A 6 4.59 13.51 3.39
N ARG A 7 5.44 14.45 3.81
CA ARG A 7 6.81 14.14 4.27
C ARG A 7 6.81 13.30 5.56
N ARG A 8 5.84 13.52 6.45
CA ARG A 8 5.66 12.73 7.68
C ARG A 8 5.04 11.35 7.42
N LEU A 9 4.08 11.26 6.49
CA LEU A 9 3.52 9.98 6.06
C LEU A 9 4.58 9.07 5.45
N GLY A 10 5.51 9.60 4.64
CA GLY A 10 6.62 8.81 4.09
C GLY A 10 7.59 8.27 5.14
N LEU A 11 7.90 9.05 6.18
CA LEU A 11 8.72 8.59 7.32
C LEU A 11 7.98 7.54 8.16
N ILE A 12 6.69 7.73 8.37
CA ILE A 12 5.82 6.80 9.08
C ILE A 12 5.69 5.46 8.33
N ALA A 13 5.39 5.51 7.04
CA ALA A 13 5.19 4.33 6.18
C ALA A 13 6.47 3.49 6.00
N SER A 14 7.64 4.08 6.20
CA SER A 14 8.93 3.36 6.14
C SER A 14 9.34 2.80 7.51
N THR A 15 8.97 3.47 8.61
CA THR A 15 9.35 3.05 9.97
C THR A 15 8.51 1.88 10.47
N PHE A 16 7.21 1.85 10.18
CA PHE A 16 6.32 0.78 10.69
C PHE A 16 6.68 -0.62 10.17
N PRO A 17 6.85 -0.85 8.85
CA PRO A 17 7.24 -2.17 8.35
C PRO A 17 8.62 -2.59 8.85
N LEU A 18 9.54 -1.63 9.02
CA LEU A 18 10.86 -1.89 9.58
C LEU A 18 10.75 -2.38 11.02
N TYR A 19 10.05 -1.62 11.89
CA TYR A 19 9.81 -2.00 13.27
C TYR A 19 9.14 -3.37 13.38
N GLN A 20 8.11 -3.63 12.58
CA GLN A 20 7.43 -4.93 12.53
C GLN A 20 8.38 -6.06 12.13
N SER A 21 9.21 -5.87 11.10
CA SER A 21 10.15 -6.90 10.65
C SER A 21 11.26 -7.21 11.68
N GLU A 22 11.68 -6.21 12.46
CA GLU A 22 12.73 -6.32 13.48
C GLU A 22 12.23 -6.87 14.81
N THR A 23 10.95 -6.66 15.15
CA THR A 23 10.36 -7.14 16.40
C THR A 23 9.68 -8.49 16.26
N ALA A 24 9.20 -8.84 15.06
CA ALA A 24 8.50 -10.09 14.81
C ALA A 24 9.39 -11.34 14.95
N PRO A 25 8.91 -12.39 15.63
CA PRO A 25 9.54 -13.71 15.62
C PRO A 25 9.66 -14.26 14.21
N LYS A 26 10.76 -14.98 13.92
CA LYS A 26 11.07 -15.50 12.57
C LYS A 26 9.90 -16.28 11.94
N TRP A 27 9.20 -17.10 12.73
CA TRP A 27 8.14 -17.98 12.25
C TRP A 27 6.84 -17.26 11.85
N ILE A 28 6.58 -16.04 12.35
CA ILE A 28 5.37 -15.24 12.00
C ILE A 28 5.71 -13.91 11.30
N ARG A 29 6.99 -13.65 11.01
CA ARG A 29 7.42 -12.37 10.43
C ARG A 29 6.70 -12.03 9.13
N GLY A 30 6.53 -13.00 8.23
CA GLY A 30 5.81 -12.80 6.97
C GLY A 30 4.36 -12.36 7.18
N PHE A 31 3.66 -12.99 8.12
CA PHE A 31 2.29 -12.63 8.48
C PHE A 31 2.19 -11.24 9.13
N ILE A 32 3.10 -10.91 10.05
CA ILE A 32 3.14 -9.60 10.70
C ILE A 32 3.43 -8.51 9.66
N VAL A 33 4.40 -8.71 8.77
CA VAL A 33 4.70 -7.73 7.70
C VAL A 33 3.53 -7.64 6.71
N GLY A 34 2.86 -8.74 6.38
CA GLY A 34 1.64 -8.75 5.59
C GLY A 34 0.46 -8.02 6.24
N SER A 35 0.42 -7.98 7.58
CA SER A 35 -0.61 -7.24 8.33
C SER A 35 -0.57 -5.73 8.08
N TYR A 36 0.59 -5.18 7.67
CA TYR A 36 0.68 -3.78 7.24
C TYR A 36 -0.21 -3.49 6.03
N GLN A 37 -0.16 -4.34 4.99
CA GLN A 37 -1.03 -4.21 3.83
C GLN A 37 -2.51 -4.39 4.22
N LEU A 38 -2.80 -5.33 5.11
CA LEU A 38 -4.15 -5.52 5.64
C LEU A 38 -4.66 -4.28 6.41
N ALA A 39 -3.80 -3.64 7.20
CA ALA A 39 -4.15 -2.42 7.92
C ALA A 39 -4.49 -1.28 6.96
N ILE A 40 -3.76 -1.15 5.84
CA ILE A 40 -4.07 -0.17 4.79
C ILE A 40 -5.47 -0.45 4.21
N THR A 41 -5.76 -1.70 3.84
CA THR A 41 -7.06 -2.03 3.23
C THR A 41 -8.23 -1.90 4.21
N VAL A 42 -8.03 -2.24 5.49
CA VAL A 42 -9.01 -1.98 6.56
C VAL A 42 -9.23 -0.47 6.75
N GLY A 43 -8.17 0.34 6.71
CA GLY A 43 -8.27 1.80 6.77
C GLY A 43 -9.11 2.37 5.62
N LEU A 44 -8.90 1.89 4.39
CA LEU A 44 -9.72 2.24 3.22
C LEU A 44 -11.19 1.84 3.42
N LEU A 45 -11.45 0.64 3.94
CA LEU A 45 -12.80 0.16 4.24
C LEU A 45 -13.51 1.02 5.28
N LEU A 46 -12.85 1.33 6.40
CA LEU A 46 -13.42 2.20 7.44
C LEU A 46 -13.70 3.60 6.89
N SER A 47 -12.81 4.13 6.06
CA SER A 47 -13.02 5.41 5.38
C SER A 47 -14.25 5.37 4.47
N ALA A 48 -14.42 4.31 3.67
CA ALA A 48 -15.60 4.13 2.81
C ALA A 48 -16.90 3.98 3.63
N VAL A 49 -16.86 3.25 4.75
CA VAL A 49 -18.01 3.13 5.68
C VAL A 49 -18.40 4.49 6.25
N LEU A 50 -17.43 5.27 6.72
CA LEU A 50 -17.68 6.61 7.28
C LEU A 50 -18.24 7.56 6.22
N ASN A 51 -17.65 7.57 5.02
CA ASN A 51 -18.15 8.40 3.91
C ASN A 51 -19.57 8.00 3.51
N ASN A 52 -19.87 6.70 3.46
CA ASN A 52 -21.24 6.22 3.21
C ASN A 52 -22.19 6.55 4.38
N ALA A 53 -21.72 6.61 5.62
CA ALA A 53 -22.55 7.02 6.75
C ALA A 53 -22.83 8.53 6.75
N THR A 54 -21.90 9.35 6.27
CA THR A 54 -22.01 10.82 6.27
C THR A 54 -22.54 11.42 4.97
N HIS A 55 -22.75 10.62 3.91
CA HIS A 55 -23.14 11.14 2.59
C HIS A 55 -24.47 11.90 2.53
N ASN A 56 -25.45 11.55 3.36
CA ASN A 56 -26.75 12.22 3.42
C ASN A 56 -26.72 13.57 4.14
N ARG A 57 -25.55 13.98 4.64
CA ARG A 57 -25.40 15.24 5.36
C ARG A 57 -25.01 16.35 4.40
N ASN A 58 -25.84 17.39 4.32
CA ASN A 58 -25.54 18.62 3.56
C ASN A 58 -24.86 19.70 4.43
N ASP A 59 -24.45 19.36 5.66
CA ASP A 59 -23.74 20.26 6.55
C ASP A 59 -22.21 20.07 6.46
N THR A 60 -21.47 20.98 7.11
CA THR A 60 -20.00 20.87 7.21
C THR A 60 -19.53 19.58 7.92
N GLY A 61 -20.43 18.84 8.56
CA GLY A 61 -20.16 17.55 9.17
C GLY A 61 -19.82 16.44 8.17
N SER A 62 -20.27 16.56 6.91
CA SER A 62 -20.04 15.57 5.84
C SER A 62 -18.56 15.22 5.64
N TYR A 63 -17.67 16.21 5.66
CA TYR A 63 -16.22 16.03 5.51
C TYR A 63 -15.46 16.10 6.85
N ARG A 64 -15.97 16.85 7.84
CA ARG A 64 -15.29 17.01 9.14
C ARG A 64 -15.32 15.74 9.98
N ILE A 65 -16.40 14.97 9.95
CA ILE A 65 -16.54 13.73 10.74
C ILE A 65 -15.52 12.67 10.28
N PRO A 66 -15.41 12.32 8.97
CA PRO A 66 -14.38 11.39 8.52
C PRO A 66 -12.96 11.81 8.91
N ILE A 67 -12.64 13.11 8.80
CA ILE A 67 -11.34 13.66 9.21
C ILE A 67 -11.13 13.52 10.73
N ALA A 68 -12.14 13.82 11.55
CA ALA A 68 -12.05 13.71 13.00
C ALA A 68 -11.79 12.25 13.44
N VAL A 69 -12.41 11.27 12.79
CA VAL A 69 -12.17 9.85 13.10
C VAL A 69 -10.74 9.43 12.75
N GLN A 70 -10.13 10.00 11.70
CA GLN A 70 -8.71 9.75 11.40
C GLN A 70 -7.79 10.22 12.54
N PHE A 71 -8.09 11.36 13.17
CA PHE A 71 -7.34 11.82 14.34
C PHE A 71 -7.46 10.87 15.53
N ALA A 72 -8.61 10.22 15.73
CA ALA A 72 -8.76 9.20 16.78
C ALA A 72 -7.78 8.03 16.59
N TRP A 73 -7.62 7.54 15.36
CA TRP A 73 -6.63 6.50 15.05
C TRP A 73 -5.19 6.96 15.24
N ALA A 74 -4.90 8.22 14.89
CA ALA A 74 -3.58 8.81 15.13
C ALA A 74 -3.26 8.87 16.64
N LEU A 75 -4.23 9.21 17.49
CA LEU A 75 -4.06 9.22 18.94
C LEU A 75 -3.81 7.82 19.51
N ILE A 76 -4.53 6.80 19.02
CA ILE A 76 -4.29 5.40 19.39
C ILE A 76 -2.85 4.99 19.04
N LEU A 77 -2.38 5.34 17.84
CA LEU A 77 -1.01 5.06 17.42
C LEU A 77 0.03 5.78 18.30
N ILE A 78 -0.19 7.07 18.61
CA ILE A 78 0.70 7.83 19.49
C ILE A 78 0.75 7.18 20.88
N GLY A 79 -0.41 6.83 21.45
CA GLY A 79 -0.49 6.13 22.73
C GLY A 79 0.23 4.77 22.71
N GLY A 80 0.06 4.00 21.62
CA GLY A 80 0.75 2.72 21.42
C GLY A 80 2.27 2.86 21.35
N MET A 81 2.77 3.87 20.63
CA MET A 81 4.21 4.13 20.52
C MET A 81 4.86 4.49 21.85
N LEU A 82 4.14 5.10 22.79
CA LEU A 82 4.66 5.40 24.14
C LEU A 82 4.89 4.14 24.99
N VAL A 83 4.20 3.04 24.68
CA VAL A 83 4.26 1.78 25.45
C VAL A 83 5.22 0.76 24.81
N LEU A 84 5.40 0.85 23.49
CA LEU A 84 6.21 -0.08 22.71
C LEU A 84 7.71 0.07 23.02
N PRO A 85 8.44 -1.03 23.26
CA PRO A 85 9.89 -0.97 23.40
C PRO A 85 10.56 -0.67 22.06
N GLU A 86 11.72 -0.03 22.12
CA GLU A 86 12.60 0.17 20.97
C GLU A 86 13.13 -1.17 20.43
N THR A 87 13.47 -1.23 19.14
CA THR A 87 13.94 -2.49 18.54
C THR A 87 15.30 -2.91 19.10
N PRO A 88 15.54 -4.22 19.34
CA PRO A 88 16.83 -4.69 19.83
C PRO A 88 17.99 -4.28 18.91
N ARG A 89 17.75 -4.28 17.60
CA ARG A 89 18.72 -3.87 16.59
C ARG A 89 19.10 -2.39 16.68
N TYR A 90 18.14 -1.52 17.00
CA TYR A 90 18.41 -0.11 17.23
C TYR A 90 19.32 0.12 18.45
N MET A 91 19.09 -0.64 19.53
CA MET A 91 19.90 -0.57 20.75
C MET A 91 21.32 -1.11 20.53
N ILE A 92 21.46 -2.20 19.76
CA ILE A 92 22.76 -2.75 19.35
C ILE A 92 23.56 -1.73 18.55
N LYS A 93 22.92 -1.01 17.62
CA LYS A 93 23.56 0.05 16.83
C LYS A 93 24.01 1.25 17.67
N ARG A 94 23.49 1.41 18.88
CA ARG A 94 23.90 2.43 19.86
C ARG A 94 24.93 1.92 20.86
N ASP A 95 25.53 0.74 20.61
CA ASP A 95 26.46 0.04 21.50
C ASP A 95 25.87 -0.25 22.90
N ASN A 96 24.54 -0.33 23.02
CA ASN A 96 23.87 -0.62 24.29
C ASN A 96 23.32 -2.05 24.32
N GLN A 97 24.19 -2.98 24.72
CA GLN A 97 23.88 -4.40 24.69
C GLN A 97 22.84 -4.83 25.72
N GLU A 98 22.88 -4.24 26.92
CA GLU A 98 21.95 -4.54 28.00
C GLU A 98 20.53 -4.09 27.64
N ALA A 99 20.37 -2.89 27.07
CA ALA A 99 19.07 -2.40 26.62
C ALA A 99 18.50 -3.26 25.47
N ALA A 100 19.35 -3.78 24.59
CA ALA A 100 18.93 -4.69 23.53
C ALA A 100 18.36 -6.00 24.11
N ALA A 101 19.01 -6.57 25.12
CA ALA A 101 18.54 -7.77 25.81
C ALA A 101 17.23 -7.52 26.55
N GLN A 102 17.08 -6.38 27.22
CA GLN A 102 15.83 -5.98 27.88
C GLN A 102 14.67 -5.78 26.90
N SER A 103 14.92 -5.11 25.76
CA SER A 103 13.92 -4.97 24.70
C SER A 103 13.50 -6.33 24.15
N LEU A 104 14.44 -7.24 23.89
CA LEU A 104 14.14 -8.58 23.37
C LEU A 104 13.36 -9.43 24.39
N THR A 105 13.72 -9.34 25.66
CA THR A 105 13.01 -9.95 26.80
C THR A 105 11.56 -9.46 26.87
N LYS A 106 11.34 -8.14 26.77
CA LYS A 106 9.99 -7.54 26.78
C LYS A 106 9.16 -7.95 25.56
N LEU A 107 9.79 -8.07 24.39
CA LEU A 107 9.13 -8.50 23.14
C LEU A 107 8.78 -10.00 23.13
N ARG A 108 9.68 -10.86 23.62
CA ARG A 108 9.50 -12.32 23.64
C ARG A 108 8.77 -12.82 24.88
N ARG A 109 8.61 -11.98 25.91
CA ARG A 109 8.05 -12.32 27.23
C ARG A 109 8.74 -13.55 27.85
N LEU A 110 10.05 -13.64 27.67
CA LEU A 110 10.92 -14.68 28.22
C LEU A 110 12.00 -14.02 29.09
N PRO A 111 12.50 -14.68 30.15
CA PRO A 111 13.59 -14.14 30.97
C PRO A 111 14.88 -14.00 30.15
N THR A 112 15.72 -13.04 30.52
CA THR A 112 17.00 -12.71 29.84
C THR A 112 17.91 -13.90 29.62
N ASP A 113 17.85 -14.88 30.52
CA ASP A 113 18.77 -16.01 30.58
C ASP A 113 18.27 -17.19 29.74
N HIS A 114 17.09 -17.05 29.12
CA HIS A 114 16.51 -18.11 28.30
C HIS A 114 17.39 -18.35 27.05
N PRO A 115 17.74 -19.62 26.72
CA PRO A 115 18.64 -19.93 25.60
C PRO A 115 18.23 -19.30 24.27
N ALA A 116 16.92 -19.28 23.99
CA ALA A 116 16.37 -18.65 22.78
C ALA A 116 16.62 -17.13 22.68
N ILE A 117 16.66 -16.41 23.82
CA ILE A 117 16.99 -14.97 23.83
C ILE A 117 18.47 -14.77 23.55
N VAL A 118 19.33 -15.55 24.21
CA VAL A 118 20.79 -15.45 24.04
C VAL A 118 21.19 -15.77 22.59
N GLU A 119 20.62 -16.82 22.01
CA GLU A 119 20.84 -17.20 20.62
C GLU A 119 20.37 -16.12 19.64
N GLU A 120 19.14 -15.61 19.81
CA GLU A 120 18.59 -14.56 18.94
C GLU A 120 19.38 -13.24 19.07
N LEU A 121 19.81 -12.88 20.28
CA LEU A 121 20.65 -11.71 20.52
C LEU A 121 22.01 -11.86 19.83
N ALA A 122 22.67 -13.02 19.98
CA ALA A 122 23.95 -13.32 19.34
C ALA A 122 23.85 -13.27 17.80
N GLU A 123 22.75 -13.76 17.24
CA GLU A 123 22.50 -13.66 15.80
C GLU A 123 22.30 -12.22 15.34
N ILE A 124 21.59 -11.38 16.11
CA ILE A 124 21.43 -9.96 15.77
C ILE A 124 22.79 -9.24 15.84
N TYR A 125 23.64 -9.57 16.81
CA TYR A 125 25.02 -9.06 16.88
C TYR A 125 25.86 -9.48 15.69
N ALA A 126 25.89 -10.77 15.36
CA ALA A 126 26.66 -11.28 14.24
C ALA A 126 26.20 -10.63 12.92
N ASN A 127 24.89 -10.45 12.72
CA ASN A 127 24.35 -9.72 11.57
C ASN A 127 24.77 -8.25 11.56
N HIS A 128 24.83 -7.59 12.72
CA HIS A 128 25.26 -6.20 12.81
C HIS A 128 26.75 -6.03 12.50
N GLU A 129 27.62 -6.87 13.06
CA GLU A 129 29.05 -6.88 12.75
C GLU A 129 29.29 -7.19 11.27
N TYR A 130 28.54 -8.15 10.71
CA TYR A 130 28.58 -8.45 9.30
C TYR A 130 28.19 -7.23 8.45
N GLU A 131 27.14 -6.50 8.82
CA GLU A 131 26.76 -5.24 8.15
C GLU A 131 27.82 -4.14 8.26
N ILE A 132 28.49 -4.01 9.41
CA ILE A 132 29.60 -3.06 9.58
C ILE A 132 30.78 -3.48 8.68
N SER A 133 31.12 -4.78 8.64
CA SER A 133 32.22 -5.32 7.84
C SER A 133 32.03 -5.10 6.33
N LEU A 134 30.77 -5.10 5.86
CA LEU A 134 30.42 -4.80 4.48
C LEU A 134 30.59 -3.31 4.10
N GLY A 135 30.62 -2.41 5.10
CA GLY A 135 30.68 -0.96 4.94
C GLY A 135 29.38 -0.35 4.40
N SER A 136 29.20 0.97 4.53
CA SER A 136 28.05 1.66 3.95
C SER A 136 28.30 1.98 2.47
N GLY A 137 27.66 1.26 1.55
CA GLY A 137 27.81 1.53 0.12
C GLY A 137 27.28 2.91 -0.28
N GLY A 138 27.94 3.62 -1.20
CA GLY A 138 27.48 4.94 -1.65
C GLY A 138 26.14 4.86 -2.40
N TYR A 139 25.41 5.99 -2.52
CA TYR A 139 24.20 6.02 -3.37
C TYR A 139 24.51 5.69 -4.84
N LEU A 140 25.70 6.07 -5.32
CA LEU A 140 26.18 5.75 -6.66
C LEU A 140 26.36 4.23 -6.89
N GLU A 141 26.73 3.49 -5.85
CA GLU A 141 26.89 2.02 -5.92
C GLU A 141 25.54 1.33 -6.21
N CYS A 142 24.43 1.95 -5.80
CA CYS A 142 23.07 1.42 -6.06
C CYS A 142 22.72 1.39 -7.55
N PHE A 143 23.37 2.22 -8.37
CA PHE A 143 23.12 2.32 -9.81
C PHE A 143 24.11 1.50 -10.65
N GLN A 144 25.12 0.86 -10.04
CA GLN A 144 26.19 0.17 -10.76
C GLN A 144 25.91 -1.33 -10.96
N GLY A 145 26.34 -1.85 -12.11
CA GLY A 145 26.37 -3.27 -12.42
C GLY A 145 25.02 -4.00 -12.27
N ASN A 146 25.05 -5.21 -11.70
CA ASN A 146 23.85 -6.02 -11.46
C ASN A 146 22.92 -5.42 -10.40
N LEU A 147 23.44 -4.59 -9.50
CA LEU A 147 22.61 -3.88 -8.51
C LEU A 147 21.74 -2.80 -9.17
N GLY A 148 22.29 -2.08 -10.16
CA GLY A 148 21.52 -1.14 -10.96
C GLY A 148 20.32 -1.78 -11.68
N LYS A 149 20.51 -2.99 -12.25
CA LYS A 149 19.41 -3.76 -12.87
C LYS A 149 18.33 -4.12 -11.85
N ARG A 150 18.74 -4.57 -10.66
CA ARG A 150 17.81 -4.89 -9.55
C ARG A 150 17.05 -3.66 -9.08
N LEU A 151 17.74 -2.52 -8.96
CA LEU A 151 17.13 -1.25 -8.55
C LEU A 151 16.10 -0.82 -9.58
N LEU A 152 16.47 -0.86 -10.86
CA LEU A 152 15.58 -0.54 -11.96
C LEU A 152 14.33 -1.44 -11.97
N THR A 153 14.49 -2.76 -11.81
CA THR A 153 13.33 -3.68 -11.67
C THR A 153 12.44 -3.30 -10.48
N GLY A 154 13.04 -2.95 -9.33
CA GLY A 154 12.27 -2.51 -8.15
C GLY A 154 11.50 -1.21 -8.39
N CYS A 155 12.13 -0.22 -9.05
CA CYS A 155 11.49 1.04 -9.41
C CYS A 155 10.36 0.83 -10.42
N PHE A 156 10.58 0.00 -11.44
CA PHE A 156 9.53 -0.36 -12.40
C PHE A 156 8.38 -1.09 -11.72
N LEU A 157 8.64 -2.04 -10.84
CA LEU A 157 7.58 -2.77 -10.14
C LEU A 157 6.71 -1.85 -9.28
N GLN A 158 7.35 -0.97 -8.51
CA GLN A 158 6.68 0.04 -7.69
C GLN A 158 5.94 1.08 -8.53
N GLY A 159 6.50 1.50 -9.65
CA GLY A 159 5.85 2.42 -10.57
C GLY A 159 4.68 1.82 -11.31
N LEU A 160 4.84 0.59 -11.81
CA LEU A 160 3.77 -0.17 -12.47
C LEU A 160 2.61 -0.45 -11.51
N GLN A 161 2.88 -0.72 -10.22
CA GLN A 161 1.83 -0.84 -9.20
C GLN A 161 0.92 0.41 -9.21
N GLN A 162 1.50 1.61 -9.28
CA GLN A 162 0.74 2.86 -9.33
C GLN A 162 0.01 3.03 -10.67
N LEU A 163 0.71 2.74 -11.77
CA LEU A 163 0.19 2.82 -13.13
C LEU A 163 -0.91 1.79 -13.44
N THR A 164 -1.13 0.79 -12.57
CA THR A 164 -2.34 -0.05 -12.65
C THR A 164 -3.63 0.77 -12.54
N GLY A 165 -3.56 2.01 -12.02
CA GLY A 165 -4.73 2.87 -11.86
C GLY A 165 -5.53 2.60 -10.59
N ILE A 166 -5.01 1.81 -9.63
CA ILE A 166 -5.79 1.46 -8.44
C ILE A 166 -6.19 2.70 -7.62
N ASN A 167 -5.30 3.70 -7.56
CA ASN A 167 -5.55 4.94 -6.82
C ASN A 167 -6.58 5.83 -7.51
N PHE A 168 -6.75 5.70 -8.83
CA PHE A 168 -7.84 6.35 -9.54
C PHE A 168 -9.19 5.90 -8.96
N ILE A 169 -9.37 4.58 -8.80
CA ILE A 169 -10.61 4.00 -8.26
C ILE A 169 -10.82 4.40 -6.80
N PHE A 170 -9.78 4.44 -5.96
CA PHE A 170 -9.96 4.81 -4.56
C PHE A 170 -10.16 6.31 -4.32
N TYR A 171 -9.50 7.17 -5.09
CA TYR A 171 -9.60 8.63 -4.90
C TYR A 171 -10.79 9.24 -5.64
N TYR A 172 -11.03 8.77 -6.86
CA TYR A 172 -12.02 9.35 -7.77
C TYR A 172 -13.14 8.38 -8.11
N GLY A 173 -13.13 7.15 -7.60
CA GLY A 173 -14.13 6.14 -7.95
C GLY A 173 -15.56 6.58 -7.66
N THR A 174 -15.83 7.22 -6.52
CA THR A 174 -17.18 7.74 -6.23
C THR A 174 -17.64 8.77 -7.25
N GLN A 175 -16.76 9.71 -7.62
CA GLN A 175 -17.05 10.71 -8.65
C GLN A 175 -17.19 10.08 -10.03
N PHE A 176 -16.33 9.11 -10.37
CA PHE A 176 -16.41 8.34 -11.60
C PHE A 176 -17.73 7.58 -11.68
N PHE A 177 -18.15 6.88 -10.62
CA PHE A 177 -19.42 6.17 -10.58
C PHE A 177 -20.60 7.13 -10.72
N LYS A 178 -20.55 8.27 -10.02
CA LYS A 178 -21.57 9.30 -10.15
C LYS A 178 -21.66 9.85 -11.58
N ASN A 179 -20.51 10.21 -12.17
CA ASN A 179 -20.43 10.72 -13.53
C ASN A 179 -20.95 9.68 -14.51
N SER A 180 -20.55 8.42 -14.41
CA SER A 180 -21.04 7.33 -15.25
C SER A 180 -22.53 7.00 -15.06
N GLY A 181 -23.29 7.72 -14.23
CA GLY A 181 -24.74 7.56 -14.07
C GLY A 181 -25.15 6.43 -13.12
N PHE A 182 -24.23 5.92 -12.32
CA PHE A 182 -24.55 4.89 -11.33
C PHE A 182 -25.31 5.48 -10.14
N LYS A 183 -26.35 4.77 -9.69
CA LYS A 183 -27.04 5.07 -8.43
C LYS A 183 -26.29 4.41 -7.25
N ASN A 184 -26.21 5.11 -6.13
CA ASN A 184 -25.54 4.65 -4.89
C ASN A 184 -24.01 4.51 -5.01
N GLU A 185 -23.34 5.55 -5.50
CA GLU A 185 -21.88 5.61 -5.68
C GLU A 185 -21.08 5.30 -4.39
N PHE A 186 -21.60 5.69 -3.22
CA PHE A 186 -20.98 5.40 -1.93
C PHE A 186 -21.07 3.92 -1.55
N VAL A 187 -22.17 3.24 -1.92
CA VAL A 187 -22.34 1.80 -1.70
C VAL A 187 -21.41 1.02 -2.62
N ILE A 188 -21.22 1.46 -3.87
CA ILE A 188 -20.25 0.84 -4.79
C ILE A 188 -18.83 0.99 -4.23
N SER A 189 -18.46 2.18 -3.74
CA SER A 189 -17.16 2.41 -3.08
C SER A 189 -16.96 1.55 -1.82
N LEU A 190 -18.03 1.31 -1.06
CA LEU A 190 -17.99 0.38 0.07
C LEU A 190 -17.75 -1.07 -0.39
N ILE A 191 -18.48 -1.53 -1.42
CA ILE A 191 -18.31 -2.88 -1.99
C ILE A 191 -16.88 -3.07 -2.50
N THR A 192 -16.35 -2.12 -3.27
CA THR A 192 -14.98 -2.20 -3.79
C THR A 192 -13.94 -2.24 -2.67
N SER A 193 -14.16 -1.51 -1.59
CA SER A 193 -13.30 -1.55 -0.40
C SER A 193 -13.39 -2.89 0.34
N CYS A 194 -14.60 -3.47 0.48
CA CYS A 194 -14.78 -4.81 1.04
C CYS A 194 -14.05 -5.87 0.21
N VAL A 195 -14.16 -5.79 -1.12
CA VAL A 195 -13.45 -6.70 -2.04
C VAL A 195 -11.95 -6.53 -1.87
N ASN A 196 -11.43 -5.31 -1.78
CA ASN A 196 -10.00 -5.05 -1.56
C ASN A 196 -9.49 -5.70 -0.26
N THR A 197 -10.19 -5.48 0.86
CA THR A 197 -9.83 -6.08 2.16
C THR A 197 -9.92 -7.60 2.12
N GLY A 198 -11.02 -8.15 1.62
CA GLY A 198 -11.23 -9.60 1.53
C GLY A 198 -10.22 -10.31 0.62
N SER A 199 -9.85 -9.68 -0.50
CA SER A 199 -8.91 -10.22 -1.49
C SER A 199 -7.45 -10.12 -1.05
N THR A 200 -7.15 -9.34 -0.02
CA THR A 200 -5.79 -9.26 0.54
C THR A 200 -5.38 -10.58 1.19
N PHE A 201 -6.31 -11.29 1.84
CA PHE A 201 -6.04 -12.59 2.49
C PHE A 201 -5.56 -13.68 1.50
N PRO A 202 -6.28 -13.99 0.40
CA PRO A 202 -5.80 -14.95 -0.58
C PRO A 202 -4.51 -14.48 -1.26
N GLY A 203 -4.28 -13.17 -1.39
CA GLY A 203 -3.03 -12.63 -1.92
C GLY A 203 -1.80 -12.96 -1.07
N LEU A 204 -1.91 -12.78 0.24
CA LEU A 204 -0.84 -13.15 1.18
C LEU A 204 -0.53 -14.64 1.08
N TYR A 205 -1.56 -15.50 1.03
CA TYR A 205 -1.39 -16.94 0.86
C TYR A 205 -0.78 -17.32 -0.50
N ALA A 206 -1.23 -16.68 -1.58
CA ALA A 206 -0.77 -16.98 -2.94
C ALA A 206 0.72 -16.65 -3.14
N ILE A 207 1.20 -15.55 -2.56
CA ILE A 207 2.61 -15.15 -2.62
C ILE A 207 3.53 -16.20 -1.99
N ASP A 208 3.12 -16.72 -0.84
CA ASP A 208 3.91 -17.72 -0.10
C ASP A 208 3.87 -19.08 -0.79
N LYS A 209 2.72 -19.48 -1.35
CA LYS A 209 2.54 -20.81 -1.96
C LYS A 209 3.00 -20.92 -3.41
N TRP A 210 2.71 -19.92 -4.24
CA TRP A 210 2.98 -19.95 -5.68
C TRP A 210 4.19 -19.11 -6.10
N GLY A 211 4.75 -18.35 -5.16
CA GLY A 211 5.87 -17.45 -5.42
C GLY A 211 5.44 -16.14 -6.07
N ARG A 212 6.38 -15.19 -6.10
CA ARG A 212 6.08 -13.77 -6.39
C ARG A 212 5.83 -13.53 -7.88
N ARG A 213 6.65 -14.12 -8.74
CA ARG A 213 6.61 -13.88 -10.20
C ARG A 213 5.31 -14.40 -10.86
N PRO A 214 4.85 -15.65 -10.61
CA PRO A 214 3.60 -16.12 -11.19
C PRO A 214 2.39 -15.30 -10.72
N VAL A 215 2.35 -14.94 -9.44
CA VAL A 215 1.28 -14.12 -8.85
C VAL A 215 1.21 -12.74 -9.52
N LEU A 216 2.35 -12.06 -9.74
CA LEU A 216 2.39 -10.79 -10.45
C LEU A 216 1.89 -10.89 -11.90
N LEU A 217 2.30 -11.94 -12.63
CA LEU A 217 1.92 -12.12 -14.03
C LEU A 217 0.42 -12.46 -14.18
N TRP A 218 -0.09 -13.41 -13.40
CA TRP A 218 -1.51 -13.75 -13.41
C TRP A 218 -2.39 -12.59 -12.95
N GLY A 219 -1.93 -11.84 -11.94
CA GLY A 219 -2.56 -10.61 -11.52
C GLY A 219 -2.64 -9.57 -12.63
N ALA A 220 -1.55 -9.36 -13.38
CA ALA A 220 -1.51 -8.42 -14.49
C ALA A 220 -2.48 -8.81 -15.63
N ILE A 221 -2.57 -10.10 -15.95
CA ILE A 221 -3.51 -10.62 -16.96
C ILE A 221 -4.95 -10.35 -16.51
N GLY A 222 -5.30 -10.71 -15.27
CA GLY A 222 -6.63 -10.50 -14.71
C GLY A 222 -7.03 -9.02 -14.67
N MET A 223 -6.11 -8.14 -14.29
CA MET A 223 -6.34 -6.70 -14.29
C MET A 223 -6.53 -6.16 -15.71
N THR A 224 -5.67 -6.54 -16.67
CA THR A 224 -5.75 -6.09 -18.06
C THR A 224 -7.09 -6.47 -18.70
N ILE A 225 -7.51 -7.73 -18.56
CA ILE A 225 -8.79 -8.20 -19.12
C ILE A 225 -9.95 -7.42 -18.50
N SER A 226 -9.95 -7.26 -17.18
CA SER A 226 -11.03 -6.57 -16.46
C SER A 226 -11.12 -5.09 -16.88
N GLN A 227 -9.99 -4.39 -16.96
CA GLN A 227 -9.94 -2.99 -17.37
C GLN A 227 -10.35 -2.80 -18.84
N LEU A 228 -9.95 -3.71 -19.73
CA LEU A 228 -10.37 -3.68 -21.14
C LEU A 228 -11.89 -3.82 -21.25
N ILE A 229 -12.49 -4.74 -20.49
CA ILE A 229 -13.96 -4.92 -20.49
C ILE A 229 -14.65 -3.67 -19.94
N VAL A 230 -14.14 -3.08 -18.85
CA VAL A 230 -14.68 -1.83 -18.30
C VAL A 230 -14.59 -0.69 -19.33
N ALA A 231 -13.49 -0.57 -20.07
CA ALA A 231 -13.32 0.44 -21.11
C ALA A 231 -14.28 0.23 -22.30
N VAL A 232 -14.44 -1.01 -22.78
CA VAL A 232 -15.37 -1.34 -23.87
C VAL A 232 -16.81 -1.08 -23.43
N VAL A 233 -17.20 -1.52 -22.24
CA VAL A 233 -18.55 -1.29 -21.71
C VAL A 233 -18.80 0.21 -21.50
N GLY A 234 -17.83 0.94 -20.94
CA GLY A 234 -17.92 2.39 -20.75
C GLY A 234 -18.18 3.12 -22.07
N THR A 235 -17.39 2.83 -23.10
CA THR A 235 -17.49 3.49 -24.42
C THR A 235 -18.73 3.10 -25.23
N THR A 236 -19.21 1.85 -25.10
CA THR A 236 -20.33 1.35 -25.92
C THR A 236 -21.70 1.57 -25.30
N THR A 237 -21.78 1.77 -23.98
CA THR A 237 -23.07 1.78 -23.25
C THR A 237 -23.38 3.07 -22.52
N THR A 238 -22.46 4.02 -22.54
CA THR A 238 -22.68 5.38 -22.04
C THR A 238 -22.37 6.39 -23.14
N SER A 239 -23.22 7.42 -23.28
CA SER A 239 -22.95 8.57 -24.14
C SER A 239 -23.12 9.86 -23.35
N GLN A 240 -22.52 10.96 -23.80
CA GLN A 240 -22.76 12.29 -23.23
C GLN A 240 -23.64 13.12 -24.16
N ASN A 241 -24.61 13.85 -23.59
CA ASN A 241 -25.30 14.92 -24.28
C ASN A 241 -24.42 16.17 -24.40
N GLU A 242 -24.81 17.12 -25.26
CA GLU A 242 -24.12 18.41 -25.48
C GLU A 242 -23.92 19.25 -24.21
N THR A 243 -24.68 18.95 -23.14
CA THR A 243 -24.57 19.58 -21.81
C THR A 243 -23.72 18.80 -20.81
N GLY A 244 -23.01 17.75 -21.24
CA GLY A 244 -22.16 16.90 -20.39
C GLY A 244 -22.91 15.90 -19.51
N THR A 245 -24.24 15.76 -19.69
CA THR A 245 -25.04 14.77 -18.94
C THR A 245 -24.87 13.38 -19.54
N ILE A 246 -24.46 12.40 -18.73
CA ILE A 246 -24.24 11.02 -19.17
C ILE A 246 -25.59 10.28 -19.30
N ILE A 247 -25.86 9.76 -20.49
CA ILE A 247 -26.96 8.86 -20.79
C ILE A 247 -26.45 7.42 -20.71
N VAL A 248 -27.12 6.63 -19.89
CA VAL A 248 -26.91 5.18 -19.79
C VAL A 248 -27.87 4.48 -20.74
N HIS A 249 -27.34 3.83 -21.77
CA HIS A 249 -28.15 3.10 -22.74
C HIS A 249 -28.44 1.67 -22.30
N ASN A 250 -27.60 1.10 -21.43
CA ASN A 250 -27.73 -0.29 -20.99
C ASN A 250 -27.37 -0.49 -19.51
N PHE A 251 -28.40 -0.61 -18.67
CA PHE A 251 -28.24 -0.87 -17.23
C PHE A 251 -27.57 -2.22 -16.90
N ALA A 252 -27.76 -3.25 -17.73
CA ALA A 252 -27.13 -4.55 -17.49
C ALA A 252 -25.62 -4.49 -17.74
N ALA A 253 -25.20 -3.80 -18.80
CA ALA A 253 -23.80 -3.57 -19.10
C ALA A 253 -23.11 -2.75 -17.99
N GLN A 254 -23.78 -1.73 -17.46
CA GLN A 254 -23.27 -0.99 -16.30
C GLN A 254 -23.05 -1.86 -15.06
N LYS A 255 -23.99 -2.77 -14.73
CA LYS A 255 -23.78 -3.73 -13.63
C LYS A 255 -22.59 -4.65 -13.89
N ALA A 256 -22.39 -5.07 -15.15
CA ALA A 256 -21.23 -5.84 -15.54
C ALA A 256 -19.92 -5.03 -15.34
N ALA A 257 -19.90 -3.74 -15.68
CA ALA A 257 -18.73 -2.88 -15.43
C ALA A 257 -18.35 -2.83 -13.94
N ILE A 258 -19.33 -2.69 -13.03
CA ILE A 258 -19.06 -2.74 -11.58
C ILE A 258 -18.46 -4.10 -11.19
N ALA A 259 -19.03 -5.21 -11.69
CA ALA A 259 -18.52 -6.54 -11.39
C ALA A 259 -17.06 -6.69 -11.86
N PHE A 260 -16.72 -6.20 -13.06
CA PHE A 260 -15.35 -6.22 -13.57
C PHE A 260 -14.41 -5.28 -12.82
N ILE A 261 -14.89 -4.15 -12.29
CA ILE A 261 -14.10 -3.30 -11.38
C ILE A 261 -13.78 -4.05 -10.08
N CYS A 262 -14.76 -4.75 -9.51
CA CYS A 262 -14.52 -5.60 -8.33
C CYS A 262 -13.52 -6.73 -8.63
N ILE A 263 -13.63 -7.38 -9.78
CA ILE A 263 -12.68 -8.42 -10.22
C ILE A 263 -11.28 -7.83 -10.43
N TYR A 264 -11.17 -6.65 -11.04
CA TYR A 264 -9.92 -5.91 -11.17
C TYR A 264 -9.28 -5.66 -9.80
N ILE A 265 -10.04 -5.16 -8.82
CA ILE A 265 -9.56 -4.91 -7.46
C ILE A 265 -9.15 -6.21 -6.78
N PHE A 266 -9.91 -7.29 -6.97
CA PHE A 266 -9.56 -8.62 -6.46
C PHE A 266 -8.18 -9.03 -6.97
N PHE A 267 -7.94 -8.97 -8.29
CA PHE A 267 -6.65 -9.32 -8.86
C PHE A 267 -5.54 -8.41 -8.35
N PHE A 268 -5.77 -7.10 -8.27
CA PHE A 268 -4.78 -6.15 -7.72
C PHE A 268 -4.40 -6.51 -6.28
N ALA A 269 -5.40 -6.64 -5.39
CA ALA A 269 -5.21 -6.90 -3.97
C ALA A 269 -4.59 -8.28 -3.71
N ALA A 270 -4.95 -9.28 -4.53
CA ALA A 270 -4.40 -10.63 -4.45
C ALA A 270 -3.00 -10.77 -5.07
N SER A 271 -2.47 -9.73 -5.73
CA SER A 271 -1.17 -9.80 -6.41
C SER A 271 -0.31 -8.56 -6.22
N TRP A 272 -0.49 -7.55 -7.06
CA TRP A 272 0.36 -6.36 -7.17
C TRP A 272 0.39 -5.49 -5.92
N GLY A 273 -0.69 -5.49 -5.11
CA GLY A 273 -0.74 -4.80 -3.83
C GLY A 273 0.40 -5.25 -2.89
N PRO A 274 0.36 -6.48 -2.36
CA PRO A 274 1.41 -6.98 -1.47
C PRO A 274 2.72 -7.35 -2.20
N SER A 275 2.66 -7.91 -3.41
CA SER A 275 3.85 -8.46 -4.09
C SER A 275 4.90 -7.41 -4.41
N ALA A 276 4.50 -6.18 -4.79
CA ALA A 276 5.46 -5.14 -5.14
C ALA A 276 6.39 -4.80 -3.97
N TRP A 277 5.83 -4.66 -2.77
CA TRP A 277 6.57 -4.39 -1.54
C TRP A 277 7.49 -5.55 -1.16
N VAL A 278 6.97 -6.78 -1.18
CA VAL A 278 7.73 -8.00 -0.85
C VAL A 278 8.93 -8.16 -1.79
N VAL A 279 8.72 -8.07 -3.11
CA VAL A 279 9.80 -8.23 -4.09
C VAL A 279 10.86 -7.16 -3.92
N THR A 280 10.48 -5.89 -3.69
CA THR A 280 11.48 -4.84 -3.43
C THR A 280 12.25 -5.07 -2.12
N GLY A 281 11.63 -5.65 -1.09
CA GLY A 281 12.30 -6.03 0.16
C GLY A 281 13.35 -7.13 -0.01
N GLU A 282 13.07 -8.10 -0.87
CA GLU A 282 13.89 -9.31 -1.06
C GLU A 282 15.00 -9.14 -2.11
N ASN A 283 14.82 -8.26 -3.11
CA ASN A 283 15.70 -8.17 -4.28
C ASN A 283 17.09 -7.54 -3.99
N PHE A 284 17.23 -6.80 -2.90
CA PHE A 284 18.45 -6.01 -2.64
C PHE A 284 19.42 -6.67 -1.64
N PRO A 285 20.75 -6.61 -1.88
CA PRO A 285 21.77 -7.03 -0.92
C PRO A 285 21.72 -6.18 0.36
N LEU A 286 22.05 -6.79 1.51
CA LEU A 286 21.99 -6.13 2.83
C LEU A 286 22.70 -4.76 2.85
N LYS A 287 23.91 -4.68 2.30
CA LYS A 287 24.75 -3.47 2.24
C LYS A 287 24.04 -2.23 1.67
N THR A 288 23.22 -2.41 0.64
CA THR A 288 22.56 -1.31 -0.10
C THR A 288 21.04 -1.33 0.02
N ARG A 289 20.46 -2.34 0.69
CA ARG A 289 19.01 -2.57 0.80
C ARG A 289 18.23 -1.34 1.23
N ALA A 290 18.64 -0.70 2.33
CA ALA A 290 17.94 0.49 2.84
C ALA A 290 17.91 1.64 1.82
N LYS A 291 19.02 1.87 1.11
CA LYS A 291 19.12 2.93 0.09
C LYS A 291 18.26 2.59 -1.13
N CYS A 292 18.35 1.36 -1.63
CA CYS A 292 17.55 0.91 -2.77
C CYS A 292 16.05 0.95 -2.44
N LEU A 293 15.63 0.48 -1.26
CA LEU A 293 14.24 0.56 -0.81
C LEU A 293 13.73 1.99 -0.73
N THR A 294 14.57 2.93 -0.29
CA THR A 294 14.21 4.36 -0.26
C THR A 294 13.96 4.88 -1.68
N ILE A 295 14.82 4.55 -2.64
CA ILE A 295 14.67 4.96 -4.04
C ILE A 295 13.41 4.35 -4.66
N THR A 296 13.18 3.05 -4.51
CA THR A 296 11.98 2.39 -5.08
C THR A 296 10.69 2.91 -4.47
N THR A 297 10.70 3.18 -3.16
CA THR A 297 9.56 3.78 -2.45
C THR A 297 9.32 5.22 -2.91
N ALA A 298 10.37 6.01 -3.12
CA ALA A 298 10.26 7.35 -3.68
C ALA A 298 9.65 7.31 -5.09
N THR A 299 10.01 6.33 -5.94
CA THR A 299 9.37 6.12 -7.25
C THR A 299 7.87 5.83 -7.13
N ASN A 300 7.48 4.98 -6.16
CA ASN A 300 6.06 4.69 -5.90
C ASN A 300 5.29 5.99 -5.58
N TRP A 301 5.76 6.77 -4.59
CA TRP A 301 5.07 7.98 -4.16
C TRP A 301 5.09 9.08 -5.22
N LEU A 302 6.17 9.20 -6.00
CA LEU A 302 6.26 10.14 -7.10
C LEU A 302 5.19 9.85 -8.16
N LEU A 303 5.05 8.59 -8.58
CA LEU A 303 4.03 8.21 -9.57
C LEU A 303 2.61 8.28 -9.00
N ASN A 304 2.44 7.98 -7.71
CA ASN A 304 1.17 8.21 -7.03
C ASN A 304 0.76 9.69 -7.09
N TRP A 305 1.69 10.60 -6.82
CA TRP A 305 1.47 12.04 -6.91
C TRP A 305 1.16 12.48 -8.34
N VAL A 306 1.95 12.04 -9.33
CA VAL A 306 1.72 12.36 -10.75
C VAL A 306 0.32 11.92 -11.18
N LEU A 307 -0.08 10.70 -10.86
CA LEU A 307 -1.42 10.19 -11.21
C LEU A 307 -2.51 10.99 -10.49
N SER A 308 -2.36 11.21 -9.18
CA SER A 308 -3.36 11.96 -8.40
C SER A 308 -3.53 13.39 -8.90
N PHE A 309 -2.44 14.03 -9.34
CA PHE A 309 -2.44 15.37 -9.90
C PHE A 309 -3.00 15.40 -11.34
N ALA A 310 -2.65 14.42 -12.17
CA ALA A 310 -3.06 14.36 -13.58
C ALA A 310 -4.51 13.89 -13.77
N THR A 311 -5.01 12.99 -12.91
CA THR A 311 -6.34 12.39 -13.04
C THR A 311 -7.48 13.41 -13.16
N PRO A 312 -7.55 14.49 -12.34
CA PRO A 312 -8.58 15.51 -12.50
C PRO A 312 -8.59 16.13 -13.90
N TYR A 313 -7.42 16.36 -14.50
CA TYR A 313 -7.31 16.89 -15.86
C TYR A 313 -7.70 15.86 -16.92
N LEU A 314 -7.63 14.56 -16.61
CA LEU A 314 -8.08 13.52 -17.52
C LEU A 314 -9.60 13.37 -17.51
N VAL A 315 -10.24 13.47 -16.34
CA VAL A 315 -11.65 13.08 -16.14
C VAL A 315 -12.63 14.25 -16.02
N ASN A 316 -12.18 15.45 -15.61
CA ASN A 316 -13.10 16.58 -15.46
C ASN A 316 -13.53 17.16 -16.81
N TYR A 317 -14.73 17.71 -16.86
CA TYR A 317 -15.25 18.40 -18.04
C TYR A 317 -14.78 19.87 -18.09
N GLY A 318 -14.19 20.32 -19.19
CA GLY A 318 -13.88 21.73 -19.42
C GLY A 318 -12.65 22.00 -20.31
N PRO A 319 -12.42 23.26 -20.73
CA PRO A 319 -11.25 23.63 -21.54
C PRO A 319 -9.94 23.33 -20.77
N GLY A 320 -9.05 22.56 -21.38
CA GLY A 320 -7.80 22.09 -20.76
C GLY A 320 -7.86 20.69 -20.14
N ASN A 321 -9.03 20.03 -20.15
CA ASN A 321 -9.19 18.66 -19.69
C ASN A 321 -9.40 17.69 -20.87
N ALA A 322 -9.00 16.42 -20.69
CA ALA A 322 -9.08 15.40 -21.72
C ALA A 322 -10.50 14.81 -21.92
N ASN A 323 -11.44 15.09 -21.00
CA ASN A 323 -12.83 14.61 -21.01
C ASN A 323 -12.95 13.08 -21.22
N LEU A 324 -12.09 12.30 -20.57
CA LEU A 324 -12.08 10.83 -20.61
C LEU A 324 -12.95 10.21 -19.52
#